data_AF-A0A644Z758-F1
#
_entry.id   AF-A0A644Z758-F1
#
_cell.length_a   1.000
_cell.length_b   1.000
_cell.length_c   1.000
_cell.angle_alpha   90.00
_cell.angle_beta   90.00
_cell.angle_gamma   90.00
#
_symmetry.space_group_name_H-M   'P 1'
#
loop_
_entity.id
_entity.type
_entity.pdbx_description
1 polymer ?
#
loop_
_entity_poly.entity_id
_entity_poly.type
_entity_poly.pdbx_seq_one_letter_code
_entity_poly.pdbx_strand_id
1 'polypeptide(L)'
;MPSFNFPYYNGRRDDPYFDVAATPSCVGAISEEFRKMPGVCRSLNPSHSMAVWGREHFDWISDHHRTLAMGGDSPLGKLERGDGWALLIGCPDAATFMHVVETTNRVHCLGYRNEEFRTRLPDGRVVPVRTWGWRGGVCPAYDTAAIFARLRRKGVLREAMLRHAHLMLFKLADYRKAYERLLRGPKGCMSCPILPRVVPHCVASDWDWETMAVSPETTAFVGDWEP
;
A
#
# COMPACT_ATOMS: atom_id res chain seq x y z
N MET A 1 -7.84 0.50 -7.25
CA MET A 1 -7.63 1.82 -6.62
C MET A 1 -7.31 1.66 -5.14
N PRO A 2 -6.46 2.53 -4.56
CA PRO A 2 -6.28 2.61 -3.11
C PRO A 2 -7.61 2.84 -2.40
N SER A 3 -7.91 2.00 -1.41
CA SER A 3 -9.13 2.05 -0.59
C SER A 3 -8.78 1.99 0.89
N PHE A 4 -7.71 2.68 1.29
CA PHE A 4 -7.20 2.70 2.66
C PHE A 4 -8.23 3.26 3.61
N ASN A 5 -8.16 2.89 4.89
CA ASN A 5 -9.15 3.28 5.89
C ASN A 5 -8.49 3.67 7.21
N PHE A 6 -7.31 4.30 7.14
CA PHE A 6 -6.38 4.51 8.24
C PHE A 6 -7.09 4.71 9.59
N PRO A 7 -7.03 3.72 10.49
CA PRO A 7 -7.89 3.68 11.69
C PRO A 7 -7.69 4.87 12.64
N TYR A 8 -6.62 5.64 12.49
CA TYR A 8 -6.28 6.78 13.34
C TYR A 8 -6.53 8.16 12.74
N TYR A 9 -6.72 8.27 11.42
CA TYR A 9 -6.80 9.58 10.76
C TYR A 9 -8.22 10.04 10.43
N ASN A 10 -9.20 9.14 10.52
CA ASN A 10 -10.56 9.41 10.04
C ASN A 10 -11.60 9.77 11.12
N GLY A 11 -11.19 10.02 12.37
CA GLY A 11 -12.11 10.47 13.44
C GLY A 11 -13.21 9.48 13.84
N ARG A 12 -13.30 8.31 13.20
CA ARG A 12 -14.15 7.18 13.60
C ARG A 12 -13.40 6.35 14.64
N ARG A 13 -13.32 6.88 15.86
CA ARG A 13 -12.70 6.19 17.02
C ARG A 13 -13.49 4.97 17.50
N ASP A 14 -14.65 4.68 16.91
CA ASP A 14 -15.66 3.83 17.53
C ASP A 14 -15.92 2.51 16.80
N ASP A 15 -15.35 2.27 15.61
CA ASP A 15 -15.48 0.96 14.95
C ASP A 15 -14.34 0.04 15.43
N PRO A 16 -14.63 -1.01 16.21
CA PRO A 16 -13.60 -1.84 16.82
C PRO A 16 -12.88 -2.74 15.80
N TYR A 17 -13.29 -2.76 14.52
CA TYR A 17 -12.70 -3.60 13.49
C TYR A 17 -12.76 -2.99 12.10
N PHE A 18 -11.89 -3.49 11.22
CA PHE A 18 -12.01 -3.33 9.79
C PHE A 18 -13.01 -4.35 9.22
N ASP A 19 -13.93 -3.91 8.39
CA ASP A 19 -14.82 -4.75 7.58
C ASP A 19 -14.64 -4.36 6.11
N VAL A 20 -14.33 -5.35 5.28
CA VAL A 20 -14.03 -5.14 3.85
C VAL A 20 -15.19 -4.42 3.13
N ALA A 21 -16.42 -4.81 3.43
CA ALA A 21 -17.64 -4.29 2.82
C ALA A 21 -18.08 -2.96 3.45
N ALA A 22 -18.04 -2.85 4.79
CA ALA A 22 -18.64 -1.73 5.50
C ALA A 22 -17.67 -0.56 5.78
N THR A 23 -16.39 -0.82 6.03
CA THR A 23 -15.46 0.25 6.46
C THR A 23 -15.18 1.22 5.30
N PRO A 24 -15.46 2.53 5.44
CA PRO A 24 -15.21 3.49 4.37
C PRO A 24 -13.72 3.68 4.05
N SER A 25 -13.42 4.06 2.81
CA SER A 25 -12.12 4.55 2.39
C SER A 25 -11.88 5.99 2.88
N CYS A 26 -10.65 6.28 3.30
CA CYS A 26 -10.15 7.60 3.68
C CYS A 26 -9.38 8.30 2.55
N VAL A 27 -9.20 7.65 1.40
CA VAL A 27 -8.32 8.15 0.33
C VAL A 27 -8.96 9.33 -0.42
N GLY A 28 -10.27 9.27 -0.66
CA GLY A 28 -11.01 10.31 -1.38
C GLY A 28 -12.32 9.78 -1.95
N ALA A 29 -13.20 10.70 -2.37
CA ALA A 29 -14.55 10.37 -2.84
C ALA A 29 -14.54 9.39 -4.03
N ILE A 30 -13.66 9.58 -5.01
CA ILE A 30 -13.58 8.70 -6.18
C ILE A 30 -13.21 7.26 -5.77
N SER A 31 -12.23 7.09 -4.88
CA SER A 31 -11.83 5.78 -4.38
C SER A 31 -12.95 5.09 -3.59
N GLU A 32 -13.72 5.86 -2.82
CA GLU A 32 -14.84 5.34 -2.03
C GLU A 32 -16.04 4.95 -2.91
N GLU A 33 -16.37 5.76 -3.91
CA GLU A 33 -17.43 5.44 -4.86
C GLU A 33 -17.05 4.24 -5.72
N PHE A 34 -15.80 4.18 -6.21
CA PHE A 34 -15.30 3.01 -6.93
C PHE A 34 -15.43 1.73 -6.09
N ARG A 35 -15.05 1.75 -4.81
CA ARG A 35 -15.16 0.60 -3.90
C ARG A 35 -16.59 0.06 -3.77
N LYS A 36 -17.62 0.90 -3.94
CA LYS A 36 -19.04 0.54 -3.82
C LYS A 36 -19.67 0.07 -5.13
N MET A 37 -18.99 0.21 -6.26
CA MET A 37 -19.59 -0.14 -7.55
C MET A 37 -19.83 -1.66 -7.66
N PRO A 38 -20.91 -2.09 -8.34
CA PRO A 38 -21.17 -3.51 -8.58
C PRO A 38 -19.99 -4.23 -9.24
N GLY A 39 -19.62 -5.38 -8.68
CA GLY A 39 -18.53 -6.23 -9.18
C GLY A 39 -17.11 -5.79 -8.77
N VAL A 40 -16.97 -4.71 -7.99
CA VAL A 40 -15.68 -4.31 -7.40
C VAL A 40 -15.45 -5.11 -6.12
N CYS A 41 -14.28 -5.74 -5.99
CA CYS A 41 -13.85 -6.40 -4.77
C CYS A 41 -12.74 -5.60 -4.08
N ARG A 42 -12.54 -5.80 -2.78
CA ARG A 42 -11.51 -5.10 -1.99
C ARG A 42 -10.71 -6.08 -1.15
N SER A 43 -9.38 -5.97 -1.16
CA SER A 43 -8.52 -6.85 -0.35
C SER A 43 -8.77 -6.77 1.16
N LEU A 44 -8.57 -7.90 1.83
CA LEU A 44 -8.51 -8.02 3.29
C LEU A 44 -7.19 -7.46 3.86
N ASN A 45 -7.01 -6.13 3.85
CA ASN A 45 -5.92 -5.50 4.58
C ASN A 45 -6.45 -4.30 5.40
N PRO A 46 -6.34 -4.32 6.74
CA PRO A 46 -7.07 -3.39 7.60
C PRO A 46 -6.57 -1.94 7.55
N SER A 47 -5.44 -1.67 6.90
CA SER A 47 -4.94 -0.31 6.73
C SER A 47 -4.72 0.06 5.27
N HIS A 48 -4.24 -0.88 4.45
CA HIS A 48 -3.80 -0.63 3.07
C HIS A 48 -4.59 -1.42 2.02
N SER A 49 -5.88 -1.65 2.27
CA SER A 49 -6.75 -2.34 1.31
C SER A 49 -6.84 -1.62 -0.05
N MET A 50 -7.03 -2.42 -1.09
CA MET A 50 -7.09 -2.02 -2.49
C MET A 50 -8.38 -2.57 -3.10
N ALA A 51 -9.17 -1.70 -3.74
CA ALA A 51 -10.32 -2.11 -4.55
C ALA A 51 -9.88 -2.44 -5.99
N VAL A 52 -10.46 -3.48 -6.59
CA VAL A 52 -10.13 -3.98 -7.92
C VAL A 52 -11.39 -4.40 -8.66
N TRP A 53 -11.35 -4.29 -9.98
CA TRP A 53 -12.44 -4.66 -10.88
C TRP A 53 -11.86 -5.08 -12.23
N GLY A 54 -12.56 -5.96 -12.93
CA GLY A 54 -12.16 -6.48 -14.23
C GLY A 54 -12.00 -8.00 -14.22
N ARG A 55 -11.28 -8.53 -15.20
CA ARG A 55 -11.03 -9.98 -15.33
C ARG A 55 -10.10 -10.46 -14.21
N GLU A 56 -10.42 -11.61 -13.61
CA GLU A 56 -9.61 -12.26 -12.56
C GLU A 56 -9.31 -11.30 -11.38
N HIS A 57 -10.20 -10.35 -11.12
CA HIS A 57 -9.96 -9.26 -10.16
C HIS A 57 -9.66 -9.79 -8.75
N PHE A 58 -10.24 -10.92 -8.35
CA PHE A 58 -9.97 -11.54 -7.05
C PHE A 58 -8.50 -11.95 -6.88
N ASP A 59 -7.86 -12.52 -7.90
CA ASP A 59 -6.46 -12.98 -7.82
C ASP A 59 -5.47 -11.84 -7.56
N TRP A 60 -5.82 -10.61 -7.95
CA TRP A 60 -5.01 -9.42 -7.67
C TRP A 60 -5.00 -9.04 -6.19
N ILE A 61 -6.04 -9.41 -5.44
CA ILE A 61 -6.24 -9.02 -4.04
C ILE A 61 -6.28 -10.21 -3.08
N SER A 62 -6.30 -11.43 -3.60
CA SER A 62 -6.18 -12.66 -2.81
C SER A 62 -4.92 -12.59 -1.95
N ASP A 63 -5.02 -13.14 -0.75
CA ASP A 63 -3.90 -13.30 0.19
C ASP A 63 -3.25 -12.00 0.68
N HIS A 64 -3.85 -10.83 0.45
CA HIS A 64 -3.24 -9.57 0.86
C HIS A 64 -3.04 -9.45 2.39
N HIS A 65 -3.83 -10.16 3.20
CA HIS A 65 -3.63 -10.31 4.65
C HIS A 65 -2.46 -11.23 5.01
N ARG A 66 -2.00 -12.07 4.07
CA ARG A 66 -0.90 -13.03 4.20
C ARG A 66 0.42 -12.52 3.61
N THR A 67 0.46 -11.33 3.02
CA THR A 67 1.68 -10.74 2.45
C THR A 67 2.12 -9.51 3.22
N LEU A 68 3.27 -8.94 2.85
CA LEU A 68 3.57 -7.54 3.16
C LEU A 68 2.56 -6.64 2.42
N ALA A 69 2.02 -5.63 3.11
CA ALA A 69 0.98 -4.75 2.57
C ALA A 69 1.40 -4.00 1.29
N MET A 70 2.70 -3.72 1.13
CA MET A 70 3.29 -3.18 -0.10
C MET A 70 4.49 -4.03 -0.52
N GLY A 71 4.41 -5.35 -0.38
CA GLY A 71 5.44 -6.27 -0.88
C GLY A 71 5.33 -6.57 -2.37
N GLY A 72 6.21 -7.44 -2.87
CA GLY A 72 6.12 -7.95 -4.24
C GLY A 72 4.78 -8.65 -4.51
N ASP A 73 4.24 -9.37 -3.52
CA ASP A 73 2.96 -10.08 -3.63
C ASP A 73 1.74 -9.26 -3.19
N SER A 74 1.93 -8.00 -2.81
CA SER A 74 0.82 -7.05 -2.62
C SER A 74 0.11 -6.77 -3.96
N PRO A 75 -1.12 -6.23 -3.97
CA PRO A 75 -1.82 -5.87 -5.20
C PRO A 75 -1.01 -4.93 -6.11
N LEU A 76 -0.28 -3.96 -5.54
CA LEU A 76 0.57 -3.05 -6.32
C LEU A 76 1.88 -3.71 -6.79
N GLY A 77 2.41 -4.68 -6.04
CA GLY A 77 3.56 -5.48 -6.45
C GLY A 77 3.20 -6.45 -7.60
N LYS A 78 2.05 -7.12 -7.51
CA LYS A 78 1.45 -7.90 -8.60
C LYS A 78 1.27 -7.01 -9.84
N LEU A 79 0.74 -5.80 -9.68
CA LEU A 79 0.55 -4.84 -10.78
C LEU A 79 1.87 -4.46 -11.46
N GLU A 80 2.93 -4.23 -10.69
CA GLU A 80 4.25 -3.98 -11.26
C GLU A 80 4.78 -5.16 -12.06
N ARG A 81 4.69 -6.39 -11.53
CA ARG A 81 5.14 -7.61 -12.24
C ARG A 81 4.38 -7.82 -13.55
N GLY A 82 3.12 -7.40 -13.60
CA GLY A 82 2.28 -7.41 -14.81
C GLY A 82 2.54 -6.25 -15.78
N ASP A 83 3.66 -5.53 -15.70
CA ASP A 83 3.99 -4.35 -16.53
C ASP A 83 2.93 -3.24 -16.42
N GLY A 84 2.38 -3.08 -15.21
CA GLY A 84 1.30 -2.14 -14.92
C GLY A 84 1.69 -0.67 -14.92
N TRP A 85 0.65 0.16 -14.91
CA TRP A 85 0.73 1.61 -15.00
C TRP A 85 0.10 2.27 -13.77
N ALA A 86 0.58 3.46 -13.42
CA ALA A 86 -0.09 4.35 -12.48
C ALA A 86 -0.60 5.60 -13.21
N LEU A 87 -1.82 5.99 -12.88
CA LEU A 87 -2.42 7.27 -13.25
C LEU A 87 -2.68 8.07 -11.97
N LEU A 88 -2.03 9.22 -11.84
CA LEU A 88 -2.34 10.20 -10.80
C LEU A 88 -3.29 11.25 -11.38
N ILE A 89 -4.30 11.63 -10.59
CA ILE A 89 -5.38 12.54 -11.00
C ILE A 89 -5.43 13.69 -10.00
N GLY A 90 -4.76 14.79 -10.29
CA GLY A 90 -4.70 15.97 -9.40
C GLY A 90 -3.94 15.74 -8.10
N CYS A 91 -3.14 14.68 -8.00
CA CYS A 91 -2.49 14.25 -6.76
C CYS A 91 -1.03 13.77 -7.00
N PRO A 92 -0.12 14.67 -7.44
CA PRO A 92 1.26 14.28 -7.80
C PRO A 92 2.00 13.60 -6.64
N ASP A 93 1.74 13.99 -5.39
CA ASP A 93 2.42 13.44 -4.22
C ASP A 93 1.80 12.14 -3.67
N ALA A 94 0.74 11.61 -4.30
CA ALA A 94 -0.04 10.49 -3.79
C ALA A 94 0.29 9.13 -4.44
N ALA A 95 1.49 9.00 -5.02
CA ALA A 95 1.92 7.76 -5.66
C ALA A 95 2.26 6.66 -4.62
N THR A 96 1.24 5.98 -4.08
CA THR A 96 1.41 4.92 -3.06
C THR A 96 2.38 3.81 -3.48
N PHE A 97 2.55 3.58 -4.78
CA PHE A 97 3.53 2.64 -5.32
C PHE A 97 4.96 2.87 -4.80
N MET A 98 5.31 4.08 -4.35
CA MET A 98 6.57 4.34 -3.65
C MET A 98 6.86 3.35 -2.51
N HIS A 99 5.82 2.90 -1.80
CA HIS A 99 5.94 1.98 -0.69
C HIS A 99 6.26 0.55 -1.12
N VAL A 100 5.89 0.18 -2.36
CA VAL A 100 6.34 -1.09 -2.95
C VAL A 100 7.83 -1.07 -3.21
N VAL A 101 8.33 0.04 -3.74
CA VAL A 101 9.77 0.25 -3.98
C VAL A 101 10.55 0.16 -2.67
N GLU A 102 10.10 0.86 -1.63
CA GLU A 102 10.75 0.87 -0.31
C GLU A 102 10.76 -0.52 0.35
N THR A 103 9.62 -1.20 0.36
CA THR A 103 9.49 -2.53 1.00
C THR A 103 10.35 -3.58 0.33
N THR A 104 10.36 -3.59 -1.01
CA THR A 104 11.15 -4.54 -1.80
C THR A 104 12.65 -4.22 -1.74
N ASN A 105 13.04 -2.98 -1.44
CA ASN A 105 14.43 -2.60 -1.11
C ASN A 105 14.76 -2.77 0.39
N ARG A 106 13.84 -3.33 1.20
CA ARG A 106 14.03 -3.62 2.63
C ARG A 106 14.49 -2.40 3.45
N VAL A 107 13.92 -1.22 3.18
CA VAL A 107 14.29 -0.01 3.94
C VAL A 107 14.01 -0.20 5.43
N HIS A 108 14.93 0.19 6.30
CA HIS A 108 14.82 -0.09 7.75
C HIS A 108 13.80 0.80 8.47
N CYS A 109 13.41 1.92 7.87
CA CYS A 109 12.51 2.89 8.47
C CYS A 109 11.03 2.48 8.44
N LEU A 110 10.71 1.30 7.89
CA LEU A 110 9.36 0.77 7.78
C LEU A 110 9.15 -0.44 8.70
N GLY A 111 7.94 -0.53 9.23
CA GLY A 111 7.48 -1.70 9.95
C GLY A 111 6.85 -2.71 9.00
N TYR A 112 7.33 -3.95 9.05
CA TYR A 112 6.87 -5.04 8.20
C TYR A 112 5.97 -5.96 9.00
N ARG A 113 4.67 -5.99 8.67
CA ARG A 113 3.66 -6.82 9.37
C ARG A 113 3.72 -6.71 10.90
N ASN A 114 4.01 -5.50 11.41
CA ASN A 114 4.26 -5.23 12.82
C ASN A 114 3.19 -4.33 13.45
N GLU A 115 2.08 -4.05 12.77
CA GLU A 115 0.88 -3.45 13.38
C GLU A 115 -0.30 -4.42 13.27
N GLU A 116 -1.09 -4.57 14.34
CA GLU A 116 -2.25 -5.45 14.41
C GLU A 116 -3.57 -4.67 14.48
N PHE A 117 -4.53 -5.10 13.69
CA PHE A 117 -5.90 -4.58 13.74
C PHE A 117 -6.90 -5.71 13.75
N ARG A 118 -8.01 -5.49 14.44
CA ARG A 118 -9.16 -6.39 14.38
C ARG A 118 -9.85 -6.25 13.03
N THR A 119 -10.25 -7.37 12.46
CA THR A 119 -10.92 -7.45 11.16
C THR A 119 -12.10 -8.40 11.26
N ARG A 120 -13.27 -7.97 10.79
CA ARG A 120 -14.48 -8.80 10.69
C ARG A 120 -14.49 -9.52 9.35
N LEU A 121 -14.60 -10.84 9.41
CA LEU A 121 -14.72 -11.73 8.25
C LEU A 121 -16.19 -11.81 7.78
N PRO A 122 -16.46 -12.28 6.54
CA PRO A 122 -17.82 -12.44 6.03
C PRO A 122 -18.72 -13.34 6.88
N ASP A 123 -18.13 -14.33 7.57
CA ASP A 123 -18.82 -15.22 8.50
C ASP A 123 -19.14 -14.60 9.87
N GLY A 124 -18.77 -13.33 10.08
CA GLY A 124 -19.00 -12.58 11.31
C GLY A 124 -17.90 -12.71 12.37
N ARG A 125 -16.92 -13.61 12.21
CA ARG A 125 -15.79 -13.70 13.15
C ARG A 125 -14.95 -12.44 13.11
N VAL A 126 -14.45 -12.03 14.28
CA VAL A 126 -13.50 -10.92 14.41
C VAL A 126 -12.11 -11.50 14.74
N VAL A 127 -11.17 -11.29 13.84
CA VAL A 127 -9.82 -11.89 13.91
C VAL A 127 -8.73 -10.82 13.88
N PRO A 128 -7.56 -11.05 14.49
CA PRO A 128 -6.41 -10.17 14.33
C PRO A 128 -5.82 -10.31 12.92
N VAL A 129 -5.44 -9.21 12.28
CA VAL A 129 -4.72 -9.20 11.00
C VAL A 129 -3.50 -8.28 11.12
N ARG A 130 -2.33 -8.77 10.69
CA ARG A 130 -1.11 -7.94 10.62
C ARG A 130 -1.09 -7.08 9.37
N THR A 131 -0.48 -5.91 9.50
CA THR A 131 -0.28 -5.00 8.38
C THR A 131 0.96 -4.13 8.57
N TRP A 132 1.12 -3.17 7.68
CA TRP A 132 2.16 -2.16 7.61
C TRP A 132 2.32 -1.34 8.89
N GLY A 133 3.57 -1.17 9.32
CA GLY A 133 3.97 -0.15 10.29
C GLY A 133 4.58 1.06 9.60
N TRP A 134 4.09 2.24 9.95
CA TRP A 134 4.57 3.49 9.34
C TRP A 134 5.96 3.85 9.85
N ARG A 135 6.67 4.66 9.06
CA ARG A 135 7.88 5.35 9.54
C ARG A 135 7.55 6.40 10.61
N GLY A 136 8.47 6.62 11.53
CA GLY A 136 8.37 7.65 12.58
C GLY A 136 8.74 9.07 12.13
N GLY A 137 9.01 9.29 10.85
CA GLY A 137 9.40 10.61 10.33
C GLY A 137 9.38 10.71 8.82
N VAL A 138 9.68 11.89 8.28
CA VAL A 138 9.70 12.12 6.83
C VAL A 138 10.91 11.43 6.20
N CYS A 139 10.71 10.74 5.08
CA CYS A 139 11.82 10.09 4.35
C CYS A 139 12.73 11.16 3.70
N PRO A 140 14.02 11.24 4.06
CA PRO A 140 14.93 12.24 3.48
C PRO A 140 15.22 12.02 1.99
N ALA A 141 15.03 10.79 1.51
CA ALA A 141 15.26 10.39 0.12
C ALA A 141 14.04 10.63 -0.78
N TYR A 142 12.84 10.76 -0.20
CA TYR A 142 11.62 10.89 -0.99
C TYR A 142 11.51 12.32 -1.53
N ASP A 143 11.65 12.45 -2.85
CA ASP A 143 11.56 13.71 -3.57
C ASP A 143 10.73 13.49 -4.84
N THR A 144 9.42 13.77 -4.72
CA THR A 144 8.45 13.65 -5.81
C THR A 144 8.87 14.45 -7.04
N ALA A 145 9.40 15.66 -6.84
CA ALA A 145 9.81 16.55 -7.93
C ALA A 145 10.99 15.96 -8.71
N ALA A 146 11.99 15.43 -8.02
CA ALA A 146 13.14 14.76 -8.64
C ALA A 146 12.72 13.49 -9.41
N ILE A 147 11.78 12.71 -8.86
CA ILE A 147 11.24 11.51 -9.52
C ILE A 147 10.55 11.90 -10.83
N PHE A 148 9.60 12.83 -10.81
CA PHE A 148 8.88 13.19 -12.04
C PHE A 148 9.74 13.96 -13.04
N ALA A 149 10.67 14.81 -12.58
CA ALA A 149 11.65 15.44 -13.47
C ALA A 149 12.53 14.41 -14.19
N ARG A 150 12.84 13.28 -13.53
CA ARG A 150 13.56 12.16 -14.14
C ARG A 150 12.72 11.44 -15.19
N LEU A 151 11.45 11.13 -14.90
CA LEU A 151 10.55 10.48 -15.85
C LEU A 151 10.30 11.35 -17.08
N ARG A 152 10.08 12.66 -16.87
CA ARG A 152 9.90 13.66 -17.94
C ARG A 152 11.13 13.72 -18.86
N ARG A 153 12.34 13.82 -18.28
CA ARG A 153 13.61 13.81 -19.05
C ARG A 153 13.84 12.53 -19.85
N LYS A 154 13.21 11.41 -19.48
CA LYS A 154 13.30 10.15 -20.22
C LYS A 154 12.19 9.95 -21.24
N GLY A 155 11.21 10.86 -21.30
CA GLY A 155 10.06 10.73 -22.19
C GLY A 155 9.12 9.58 -21.81
N VAL A 156 9.14 9.12 -20.55
CA VAL A 156 8.32 8.00 -20.05
C VAL A 156 7.16 8.46 -19.15
N LEU A 157 7.05 9.76 -18.92
CA LEU A 157 5.90 10.39 -18.25
C LEU A 157 4.99 11.01 -19.31
N ARG A 158 3.71 10.63 -19.30
CA ARG A 158 2.66 11.28 -20.10
C ARG A 158 1.83 12.16 -19.21
N GLU A 159 1.63 13.41 -19.62
CA GLU A 159 0.92 14.42 -18.84
C GLU A 159 -0.21 15.02 -19.67
N ALA A 160 -1.35 15.29 -19.03
CA ALA A 160 -2.48 15.97 -19.66
C ALA A 160 -3.28 16.75 -18.60
N MET A 161 -4.05 17.74 -19.05
CA MET A 161 -5.02 18.43 -18.19
C MET A 161 -6.43 17.95 -18.53
N LEU A 162 -7.17 17.50 -17.52
CA LEU A 162 -8.61 17.25 -17.61
C LEU A 162 -9.32 18.30 -16.75
N ARG A 163 -9.81 19.37 -17.39
CA ARG A 163 -10.30 20.56 -16.68
C ARG A 163 -9.23 21.08 -15.71
N HIS A 164 -9.48 21.00 -14.41
CA HIS A 164 -8.56 21.44 -13.37
C HIS A 164 -7.66 20.32 -12.81
N ALA A 165 -7.81 19.08 -13.30
CA ALA A 165 -7.04 17.94 -12.83
C ALA A 165 -5.82 17.70 -13.73
N HIS A 166 -4.62 17.75 -13.14
CA HIS A 166 -3.39 17.32 -13.79
C HIS A 166 -3.31 15.80 -13.77
N LEU A 167 -3.29 15.19 -14.95
CA LEU A 167 -3.18 13.75 -15.16
C LEU A 167 -1.71 13.39 -15.41
N MET A 168 -1.20 12.40 -14.67
CA MET A 168 0.17 11.92 -14.82
C MET A 168 0.15 10.40 -14.97
N LEU A 169 0.53 9.90 -16.14
CA LEU A 169 0.52 8.48 -16.49
C LEU A 169 1.95 7.99 -16.73
N PHE A 170 2.34 6.91 -16.05
CA PHE A 170 3.68 6.31 -16.17
C PHE A 170 3.65 4.82 -15.83
N LYS A 171 4.64 4.06 -16.33
CA LYS A 171 4.87 2.68 -15.92
C LYS A 171 5.46 2.61 -14.51
N LEU A 172 4.99 1.64 -13.72
CA LEU A 172 5.51 1.41 -12.37
C LEU A 172 7.02 1.12 -12.38
N ALA A 173 7.50 0.34 -13.35
CA ALA A 173 8.91 0.01 -13.52
C ALA A 173 9.80 1.24 -13.74
N ASP A 174 9.31 2.29 -14.42
CA ASP A 174 10.09 3.52 -14.62
C ASP A 174 10.12 4.38 -13.36
N TYR A 175 9.00 4.44 -12.64
CA TYR A 175 8.93 5.09 -11.32
C TYR A 175 9.89 4.42 -10.33
N ARG A 176 9.91 3.08 -10.26
CA ARG A 176 10.86 2.31 -9.44
C ARG A 176 12.30 2.73 -9.72
N LYS A 177 12.72 2.72 -10.99
CA LYS A 177 14.08 3.12 -11.39
C LYS A 177 14.42 4.54 -10.96
N ALA A 178 13.45 5.47 -11.03
CA ALA A 178 13.65 6.84 -10.61
C ALA A 178 13.82 6.93 -9.07
N TYR A 179 13.00 6.20 -8.32
CA TYR A 179 13.00 6.29 -6.86
C TYR A 179 14.15 5.52 -6.21
N GLU A 180 14.50 4.32 -6.69
CA GLU A 180 15.63 3.54 -6.17
C GLU A 180 16.97 4.29 -6.25
N ARG A 181 17.12 5.17 -7.25
CA ARG A 181 18.29 6.07 -7.33
C ARG A 181 18.37 7.04 -6.17
N LEU A 182 17.24 7.52 -5.67
CA LEU A 182 17.19 8.41 -4.51
C LEU A 182 17.43 7.64 -3.21
N LEU A 183 16.84 6.44 -3.09
CA LEU A 183 17.09 5.55 -1.94
C LEU A 183 18.57 5.18 -1.79
N ARG A 184 19.31 5.07 -2.91
CA ARG A 184 20.77 4.81 -2.92
C ARG A 184 21.63 6.08 -2.97
N GLY A 185 21.00 7.25 -2.94
CA GLY A 185 21.68 8.54 -3.04
C GLY A 185 22.24 9.04 -1.71
N PRO A 186 22.82 10.26 -1.68
CA PRO A 186 23.41 10.85 -0.46
C PRO A 186 22.42 11.06 0.70
N LYS A 187 21.16 11.35 0.37
CA LYS A 187 20.04 11.44 1.33
C LYS A 187 19.28 10.11 1.49
N GLY A 188 19.88 9.02 0.99
CA GLY A 188 19.30 7.70 0.88
C GLY A 188 19.25 6.92 2.20
N CYS A 189 18.99 5.62 2.10
CA CYS A 189 18.78 4.76 3.26
C CYS A 189 20.04 4.51 4.09
N MET A 190 21.23 4.54 3.49
CA MET A 190 22.49 4.24 4.21
C MET A 190 22.77 5.19 5.39
N SER A 191 22.30 6.44 5.31
CA SER A 191 22.50 7.47 6.34
C SER A 191 21.19 7.88 7.03
N CYS A 192 20.10 7.16 6.77
CA CYS A 192 18.77 7.56 7.25
C CYS A 192 18.61 7.22 8.75
N PRO A 193 18.35 8.21 9.62
CA PRO A 193 18.17 7.97 11.06
C PRO A 193 16.74 7.55 11.42
N ILE A 194 15.83 7.50 10.45
CA ILE A 194 14.41 7.27 10.70
C ILE A 194 14.18 5.79 10.98
N LEU A 195 13.45 5.52 12.05
CA LEU A 195 13.00 4.19 12.45
C LEU A 195 11.48 4.06 12.24
N PRO A 196 10.94 2.82 12.26
CA PRO A 196 9.50 2.62 12.31
C PRO A 196 8.90 3.34 13.52
N ARG A 197 7.67 3.83 13.38
CA ARG A 197 6.94 4.41 14.51
C ARG A 197 6.63 3.34 15.55
N VAL A 198 6.40 3.77 16.78
CA VAL A 198 5.91 2.92 17.87
C VAL A 198 4.55 3.45 18.31
N VAL A 199 3.52 2.63 18.18
CA VAL A 199 2.14 2.93 18.55
C VAL A 199 1.54 1.75 19.33
N PRO A 200 0.42 1.89 20.06
CA PRO A 200 -0.15 0.81 20.88
C PRO A 200 -0.51 -0.48 20.12
N HIS A 201 -0.63 -0.39 18.79
CA HIS A 201 -0.97 -1.51 17.91
C HIS A 201 0.26 -2.22 17.36
N CYS A 202 1.46 -1.73 17.70
CA CYS A 202 2.70 -2.37 17.33
C CYS A 202 2.88 -3.69 18.08
N VAL A 203 3.35 -4.68 17.33
CA VAL A 203 3.61 -6.04 17.77
C VAL A 203 4.90 -6.53 17.11
N ALA A 204 5.43 -7.68 17.53
CA ALA A 204 6.52 -8.32 16.79
C ALA A 204 6.07 -8.63 15.35
N SER A 205 6.96 -8.39 14.39
CA SER A 205 6.76 -8.82 13.00
C SER A 205 6.61 -10.34 12.95
N ASP A 206 5.60 -10.81 12.23
CA ASP A 206 5.43 -12.23 11.90
C ASP A 206 5.96 -12.57 10.49
N TRP A 207 6.64 -11.65 9.81
CA TRP A 207 7.22 -11.87 8.49
C TRP A 207 8.60 -12.51 8.56
N ASP A 208 8.80 -13.58 7.79
CA ASP A 208 10.09 -14.22 7.58
C ASP A 208 10.70 -13.78 6.24
N TRP A 209 11.89 -13.17 6.31
CA TRP A 209 12.62 -12.67 5.14
C TRP A 209 13.43 -13.72 4.39
N GLU A 210 13.66 -14.90 4.98
CA GLU A 210 14.33 -16.03 4.35
C GLU A 210 13.35 -16.80 3.47
N THR A 211 12.19 -17.15 4.03
CA THR A 211 11.13 -17.88 3.31
C THR A 211 10.20 -16.96 2.51
N MET A 212 10.25 -15.64 2.75
CA MET A 212 9.36 -14.64 2.13
C MET A 212 7.87 -14.97 2.40
N ALA A 213 7.57 -15.43 3.61
CA ALA A 213 6.25 -15.87 4.03
C ALA A 213 5.92 -15.41 5.45
N VAL A 214 4.65 -15.59 5.84
CA VAL A 214 4.24 -15.42 7.24
C VAL A 214 4.77 -16.60 8.06
N SER A 215 5.33 -16.29 9.23
CA SER A 215 5.78 -17.28 10.20
C SER A 215 4.64 -18.26 10.54
N PRO A 216 4.92 -19.59 10.60
CA PRO A 216 3.96 -20.59 11.09
C PRO A 216 3.45 -20.32 12.51
N GLU A 217 4.18 -19.55 13.30
CA GLU A 217 3.84 -19.18 14.68
C GLU A 217 2.95 -17.92 14.76
N THR A 218 2.51 -17.38 13.61
CA THR A 218 1.68 -16.17 13.61
C THR A 218 0.38 -16.37 14.38
N THR A 219 0.03 -15.37 15.19
CA THR A 219 -1.28 -15.28 15.84
C THR A 219 -2.30 -14.56 14.98
N ALA A 220 -1.90 -14.02 13.83
CA ALA A 220 -2.80 -13.34 12.91
C ALA A 220 -3.55 -14.33 12.03
N PHE A 221 -4.73 -13.91 11.57
CA PHE A 221 -5.50 -14.68 10.62
C PHE A 221 -4.73 -14.85 9.31
N VAL A 222 -4.50 -16.10 8.96
CA VAL A 222 -3.93 -16.54 7.68
C VAL A 222 -4.83 -17.59 7.02
N GLY A 223 -6.12 -17.64 7.38
CA GLY A 223 -7.10 -18.51 6.74
C GLY A 223 -7.52 -18.00 5.37
N ASP A 224 -8.19 -18.85 4.60
CA ASP A 224 -8.72 -18.45 3.29
C ASP A 224 -9.81 -17.40 3.47
N TRP A 225 -9.89 -16.50 2.50
CA TRP A 225 -10.85 -15.41 2.50
C TRP A 225 -11.25 -15.09 1.07
N GLU A 226 -12.55 -14.92 0.85
CA GLU A 226 -13.16 -14.48 -0.39
C GLU A 226 -14.06 -13.25 -0.12
N PRO A 227 -14.05 -12.24 -1.00
CA PRO A 227 -14.81 -10.99 -0.89
C PRO A 227 -16.30 -11.11 -1.14
#